data_AF-A0AAD9XFN3-F1
#
_entry.id   AF-A0AAD9XFN3-F1
#
_cell.length_a   1.000
_cell.length_b   1.000
_cell.length_c   1.000
_cell.angle_alpha   90.00
_cell.angle_beta   90.00
_cell.angle_gamma   90.00
#
_symmetry.space_group_name_H-M   'P 1'
#
loop_
_entity.id
_entity.type
_entity.pdbx_description
1 polymer ?
#
loop_
_entity_poly.entity_id
_entity_poly.type
_entity_poly.pdbx_seq_one_letter_code
_entity_poly.pdbx_strand_id
1 'polypeptide(L)'
;MFKDKPTLKQVVGSYAFGRRFEYRVSCSSNTQFTSQCSQRSCGWVLRTWKSNRGTYWHVKAFVNEHTCERNDNYNVEFKCVSTTVIGDLFASKYCDPGRIIRHKDIISEMREQHGIHLLYNKTYRSKEHALNQVFGGPWESLQRLPSYFYVLEQGNPGIVTKIKIDSENRFKYGIIASSNLLLGWLSASMLPI
;
A
#
# COMPACT_ATOMS: atom_id res chain seq x y z
N MET A 1 -19.60 15.10 -0.62
CA MET A 1 -19.40 14.73 -2.04
C MET A 1 -17.97 14.21 -2.18
N PHE A 2 -17.75 13.13 -2.95
CA PHE A 2 -16.43 12.48 -3.08
C PHE A 2 -15.90 12.64 -4.50
N LYS A 3 -14.60 12.88 -4.65
CA LYS A 3 -13.94 13.11 -5.95
C LYS A 3 -14.11 11.93 -6.92
N ASP A 4 -13.93 10.71 -6.42
CA ASP A 4 -13.98 9.48 -7.21
C ASP A 4 -14.35 8.27 -6.33
N LYS A 5 -14.55 7.11 -6.98
CA LYS A 5 -14.93 5.85 -6.32
C LYS A 5 -13.84 5.31 -5.38
N PRO A 6 -12.53 5.36 -5.72
CA PRO A 6 -11.48 4.98 -4.79
C PRO A 6 -11.50 5.79 -3.48
N THR A 7 -11.61 7.12 -3.58
CA THR A 7 -11.70 8.01 -2.42
C THR A 7 -12.91 7.67 -1.55
N LEU A 8 -14.07 7.45 -2.17
CA LEU A 8 -15.28 7.01 -1.47
C LEU A 8 -15.04 5.69 -0.71
N LYS A 9 -14.46 4.68 -1.35
CA LYS A 9 -14.17 3.39 -0.70
C LYS A 9 -13.22 3.54 0.48
N GLN A 10 -12.20 4.40 0.36
CA GLN A 10 -11.28 4.70 1.45
C GLN A 10 -12.03 5.30 2.63
N VAL A 11 -12.85 6.34 2.43
CA VAL A 11 -13.61 6.99 3.51
C VAL A 11 -14.56 6.02 4.20
N VAL A 12 -15.25 5.18 3.44
CA VAL A 12 -16.14 4.14 4.01
C VAL A 12 -15.34 3.12 4.82
N GLY A 13 -14.18 2.70 4.31
CA GLY A 13 -13.26 1.82 5.02
C GLY A 13 -12.77 2.41 6.33
N SER A 14 -12.35 3.69 6.33
CA SER A 14 -11.93 4.41 7.54
C SER A 14 -13.07 4.56 8.54
N TYR A 15 -14.27 4.85 8.05
CA TYR A 15 -15.47 4.97 8.88
C TYR A 15 -15.79 3.66 9.60
N ALA A 16 -15.83 2.55 8.85
CA ALA A 16 -16.09 1.22 9.40
C ALA A 16 -15.01 0.78 10.39
N PHE A 17 -13.74 1.06 10.08
CA PHE A 17 -12.60 0.79 10.95
C PHE A 17 -12.71 1.56 12.29
N GLY A 18 -12.94 2.87 12.24
CA GLY A 18 -13.06 3.71 13.45
C GLY A 18 -14.27 3.34 14.31
N ARG A 19 -15.38 2.90 13.69
CA ARG A 19 -16.58 2.43 14.40
C ARG A 19 -16.54 0.96 14.80
N ARG A 20 -15.47 0.24 14.45
CA ARG A 20 -15.24 -1.19 14.77
C ARG A 20 -16.37 -2.11 14.29
N PHE A 21 -16.75 -2.00 13.02
CA PHE A 21 -17.67 -2.96 12.41
C PHE A 21 -17.21 -3.36 11.01
N GLU A 22 -17.66 -4.52 10.55
CA GLU A 22 -17.45 -4.95 9.18
C GLU A 22 -18.67 -4.63 8.30
N TYR A 23 -18.40 -4.18 7.08
CA TYR A 23 -19.40 -3.94 6.06
C TYR A 23 -19.16 -4.85 4.87
N ARG A 24 -20.22 -5.17 4.12
CA ARG A 24 -20.18 -5.82 2.82
C ARG A 24 -20.56 -4.83 1.73
N VAL A 25 -20.02 -5.06 0.53
CA VAL A 25 -20.41 -4.30 -0.67
C VAL A 25 -21.52 -5.09 -1.36
N SER A 26 -22.75 -4.57 -1.32
CA SER A 26 -23.89 -5.20 -1.99
C SER A 26 -24.00 -4.79 -3.46
N CYS A 27 -23.48 -3.61 -3.82
CA CYS A 27 -23.40 -3.15 -5.20
C CYS A 27 -22.13 -2.32 -5.41
N SER A 28 -21.42 -2.58 -6.51
CA SER A 28 -20.26 -1.79 -6.93
C SER A 28 -20.14 -1.79 -8.45
N SER A 29 -20.84 -0.87 -9.11
CA SER A 29 -20.77 -0.61 -10.55
C SER A 29 -20.06 0.72 -10.84
N ASN A 30 -19.98 1.11 -12.12
CA ASN A 30 -19.43 2.42 -12.50
C ASN A 30 -20.37 3.59 -12.18
N THR A 31 -21.61 3.31 -11.79
CA THR A 31 -22.65 4.32 -11.51
C THR A 31 -23.17 4.28 -10.08
N GLN A 32 -23.04 3.14 -9.40
CA GLN A 32 -23.59 2.92 -8.06
C GLN A 32 -22.59 2.19 -7.16
N PHE A 33 -22.55 2.60 -5.90
CA PHE A 33 -21.80 1.91 -4.86
C PHE A 33 -22.64 1.89 -3.59
N THR A 34 -22.92 0.68 -3.10
CA THR A 34 -23.72 0.45 -1.90
C THR A 34 -22.95 -0.45 -0.94
N SER A 35 -22.76 0.04 0.28
CA SER A 35 -22.22 -0.72 1.40
C SER A 35 -23.29 -0.92 2.47
N GLN A 36 -23.33 -2.12 3.04
CA GLN A 36 -24.24 -2.53 4.12
C GLN A 36 -23.44 -3.19 5.22
N CYS A 37 -23.96 -3.27 6.44
CA CYS A 37 -23.29 -4.04 7.48
C CYS A 37 -23.14 -5.52 7.04
N SER A 38 -22.09 -6.17 7.52
CA SER A 38 -21.83 -7.59 7.25
C SER A 38 -22.99 -8.46 7.75
N GLN A 39 -23.60 -8.09 8.88
CA GLN A 39 -24.81 -8.72 9.39
C GLN A 39 -26.03 -8.35 8.53
N ARG A 40 -26.69 -9.35 7.93
CA ARG A 40 -27.77 -9.14 6.96
C ARG A 40 -29.02 -8.46 7.54
N SER A 41 -29.29 -8.67 8.83
CA SER A 41 -30.42 -8.07 9.56
C SER A 41 -30.16 -6.63 10.04
N CYS A 42 -28.94 -6.12 9.85
CA CYS A 42 -28.58 -4.80 10.32
C CYS A 42 -29.10 -3.69 9.38
N GLY A 43 -29.66 -2.63 9.98
CA GLY A 43 -30.19 -1.46 9.26
C GLY A 43 -29.13 -0.53 8.64
N TRP A 44 -27.86 -0.65 9.01
CA TRP A 44 -26.82 0.24 8.50
C TRP A 44 -26.64 0.08 6.99
N VAL A 45 -26.78 1.19 6.26
CA VAL A 45 -26.58 1.23 4.81
C VAL A 45 -26.06 2.59 4.37
N LEU A 46 -25.10 2.57 3.46
CA LEU A 46 -24.67 3.72 2.70
C LEU A 46 -24.89 3.44 1.22
N ARG A 47 -25.68 4.28 0.56
CA ARG A 47 -25.94 4.20 -0.88
C ARG A 47 -25.43 5.47 -1.56
N THR A 48 -24.60 5.27 -2.57
CA THR A 48 -23.97 6.36 -3.33
C THR A 48 -24.11 6.15 -4.83
N TRP A 49 -24.16 7.27 -5.55
CA TRP A 49 -24.26 7.29 -7.00
C TRP A 49 -23.19 8.20 -7.58
N LYS A 50 -22.66 7.80 -8.74
CA LYS A 50 -21.84 8.66 -9.58
C LYS A 50 -22.74 9.75 -10.17
N SER A 51 -22.24 10.99 -10.21
CA SER A 51 -22.93 12.05 -10.91
C SER A 51 -22.90 11.83 -12.42
N ASN A 52 -23.97 12.24 -13.10
CA ASN A 52 -24.03 12.24 -14.55
C ASN A 52 -23.07 13.28 -15.16
N ARG A 53 -22.67 14.31 -14.39
CA ARG A 53 -21.82 15.42 -14.84
C ARG A 53 -20.44 15.38 -14.20
N GLY A 54 -19.71 14.28 -14.34
CA GLY A 54 -18.30 14.20 -13.93
C GLY A 54 -17.89 12.85 -13.32
N THR A 55 -16.82 12.87 -12.54
CA THR A 55 -16.26 11.68 -11.87
C THR A 55 -16.69 11.54 -10.41
N TYR A 56 -17.34 12.56 -9.85
CA TYR A 56 -17.68 12.62 -8.43
C TYR A 56 -18.87 11.76 -8.05
N TRP A 57 -18.88 11.36 -6.77
CA TRP A 57 -19.86 10.51 -6.16
C TRP A 57 -20.57 11.25 -5.03
N HIS A 58 -21.89 11.12 -4.96
CA HIS A 58 -22.71 11.72 -3.90
C HIS A 58 -23.43 10.64 -3.11
N VAL A 59 -23.65 10.94 -1.83
CA VAL A 59 -24.46 10.10 -0.94
C VAL A 59 -25.93 10.43 -1.23
N LYS A 60 -26.73 9.41 -1.54
CA LYS A 60 -28.18 9.58 -1.74
C LYS A 60 -28.97 9.00 -0.57
N ALA A 61 -28.42 8.02 0.14
CA ALA A 61 -28.99 7.54 1.40
C ALA A 61 -27.88 7.10 2.35
N PHE A 62 -28.02 7.46 3.62
CA PHE A 62 -27.14 7.00 4.69
C PHE A 62 -27.98 6.73 5.94
N VAL A 63 -28.11 5.46 6.30
CA VAL A 63 -28.70 5.03 7.58
C VAL A 63 -27.53 4.66 8.46
N ASN A 64 -27.31 5.44 9.52
CA ASN A 64 -26.16 5.28 10.40
C ASN A 64 -26.45 4.40 11.63
N GLU A 65 -27.70 4.05 11.84
CA GLU A 65 -28.10 3.23 12.98
C GLU A 65 -27.83 1.76 12.68
N HIS A 66 -27.14 1.13 13.63
CA HIS A 66 -26.95 -0.30 13.65
C HIS A 66 -28.04 -0.92 14.51
N THR A 67 -28.80 -1.87 13.94
CA THR A 67 -29.75 -2.72 14.67
C THR A 67 -29.10 -4.04 15.12
N CYS A 68 -27.83 -4.25 14.77
CA CYS A 68 -27.06 -5.40 15.22
C CYS A 68 -26.38 -5.11 16.56
N GLU A 69 -26.24 -6.14 17.38
CA GLU A 69 -25.33 -6.09 18.52
C GLU A 69 -23.91 -5.78 18.05
N ARG A 70 -23.22 -4.98 18.84
CA ARG A 70 -21.82 -4.67 18.59
C ARG A 70 -21.04 -5.97 18.72
N ASN A 71 -20.49 -6.44 17.61
CA ASN A 71 -19.70 -7.66 17.62
C ASN A 71 -18.32 -7.35 18.23
N ASP A 72 -18.24 -7.41 19.56
CA ASP A 72 -17.00 -7.24 20.31
C ASP A 72 -16.12 -8.51 20.24
N ASN A 73 -16.58 -9.57 19.57
CA ASN A 73 -15.75 -10.73 19.25
C ASN A 73 -14.83 -10.40 18.06
N TYR A 74 -13.66 -9.86 18.39
CA TYR A 74 -12.47 -9.61 17.55
C TYR A 74 -11.88 -10.86 16.85
N ASN A 75 -12.64 -11.95 16.70
CA ASN A 75 -12.24 -13.15 15.97
C ASN A 75 -12.81 -13.19 14.54
N VAL A 76 -13.44 -12.11 14.07
CA VAL A 76 -13.89 -12.00 12.68
C VAL A 76 -12.72 -11.54 11.82
N GLU A 77 -12.36 -12.34 10.81
CA GLU A 77 -11.50 -11.85 9.72
C GLU A 77 -12.17 -10.62 9.10
N PHE A 78 -11.62 -9.43 9.31
CA PHE A 78 -12.14 -8.22 8.67
C PHE A 78 -11.71 -8.22 7.19
N LYS A 79 -12.50 -8.91 6.36
CA LYS A 79 -12.34 -9.01 4.92
C LYS A 79 -12.52 -7.66 4.24
N CYS A 80 -13.20 -6.71 4.87
CA CYS A 80 -13.47 -5.39 4.28
C CYS A 80 -12.66 -4.22 4.85
N VAL A 81 -11.69 -4.44 5.75
CA VAL A 81 -10.76 -3.36 6.13
C VAL A 81 -9.96 -2.90 4.90
N SER A 82 -9.91 -1.59 4.68
CA SER A 82 -9.23 -1.00 3.52
C SER A 82 -7.72 -1.17 3.65
N THR A 83 -7.08 -1.62 2.58
CA THR A 83 -5.60 -1.72 2.51
C THR A 83 -4.95 -0.34 2.61
N THR A 84 -5.63 0.70 2.14
CA THR A 84 -5.13 2.08 2.27
C THR A 84 -5.13 2.52 3.72
N VAL A 85 -6.17 2.19 4.49
CA VAL A 85 -6.26 2.55 5.92
C VAL A 85 -5.15 1.87 6.73
N ILE A 86 -4.91 0.59 6.47
CA ILE A 86 -3.80 -0.13 7.10
C ILE A 86 -2.47 0.48 6.64
N GLY A 87 -2.32 0.77 5.34
CA GLY A 87 -1.09 1.37 4.83
C GLY A 87 -0.80 2.75 5.45
N ASP A 88 -1.80 3.61 5.53
CA ASP A 88 -1.72 4.94 6.17
C ASP A 88 -1.33 4.82 7.65
N LEU A 89 -1.84 3.81 8.37
CA LEU A 89 -1.51 3.53 9.79
C LEU A 89 -0.02 3.14 9.97
N PHE A 90 0.55 2.42 9.02
CA PHE A 90 1.94 1.94 9.09
C PHE A 90 2.93 2.86 8.37
N ALA A 91 2.49 3.81 7.55
CA ALA A 91 3.34 4.68 6.73
C ALA A 91 4.43 5.38 7.57
N SER A 92 4.06 6.00 8.69
CA SER A 92 5.01 6.71 9.57
C SER A 92 6.12 5.81 10.11
N LYS A 93 5.86 4.50 10.26
CA LYS A 93 6.82 3.55 10.80
C LYS A 93 7.89 3.13 9.79
N TYR A 94 7.63 3.35 8.50
CA TYR A 94 8.62 3.13 7.43
C TYR A 94 9.60 4.30 7.27
N CYS A 95 9.36 5.43 7.96
CA CYS A 95 10.30 6.55 7.96
C CYS A 95 11.56 6.28 8.80
N ASP A 96 11.54 5.29 9.69
CA ASP A 96 12.68 4.88 10.50
C ASP A 96 13.61 3.94 9.71
N PRO A 97 14.84 4.36 9.34
CA PRO A 97 15.76 3.55 8.54
C PRO A 97 16.21 2.25 9.22
N GLY A 98 16.16 2.18 10.55
CA GLY A 98 16.55 0.99 11.32
C GLY A 98 15.46 -0.07 11.42
N ARG A 99 14.22 0.28 11.06
CA ARG A 99 13.05 -0.57 11.34
C ARG A 99 12.62 -1.36 10.11
N ILE A 100 12.93 -2.66 10.10
CA ILE A 100 12.44 -3.59 9.08
C ILE A 100 11.07 -4.12 9.49
N ILE A 101 10.01 -3.65 8.83
CA ILE A 101 8.64 -4.12 9.05
C ILE A 101 8.29 -5.22 8.04
N ARG A 102 8.15 -6.45 8.54
CA ARG A 102 7.74 -7.64 7.80
C ARG A 102 6.22 -7.76 7.82
N HIS A 103 5.68 -8.56 6.88
CA HIS A 103 4.23 -8.82 6.83
C HIS A 103 3.70 -9.42 8.14
N LYS A 104 4.49 -10.30 8.79
CA LYS A 104 4.10 -10.90 10.07
C LYS A 104 3.92 -9.86 11.18
N ASP A 105 4.73 -8.81 11.18
CA ASP A 105 4.68 -7.75 12.19
C ASP A 105 3.38 -6.94 12.05
N ILE A 106 2.99 -6.62 10.80
CA ILE A 106 1.71 -5.94 10.52
C ILE A 106 0.53 -6.80 10.96
N ILE A 107 0.55 -8.11 10.67
CA ILE A 107 -0.51 -9.04 11.06
C ILE A 107 -0.59 -9.15 12.60
N SER A 108 0.55 -9.31 13.28
CA SER A 108 0.60 -9.42 14.75
C SER A 108 0.08 -8.14 15.40
N GLU A 109 0.56 -6.99 14.96
CA GLU A 109 0.18 -5.72 15.55
C GLU A 109 -1.30 -5.39 15.32
N MET A 110 -1.83 -5.69 14.13
CA MET A 110 -3.26 -5.52 13.86
C MET A 110 -4.12 -6.46 14.70
N ARG A 111 -3.62 -7.65 15.02
CA ARG A 111 -4.28 -8.58 15.93
C ARG A 111 -4.21 -8.08 17.38
N GLU A 112 -3.06 -7.61 17.83
CA GLU A 112 -2.83 -7.19 19.22
C GLU A 112 -3.52 -5.87 19.56
N GLN A 113 -3.42 -4.86 18.69
CA GLN A 113 -3.94 -3.51 18.96
C GLN A 113 -5.40 -3.33 18.56
N HIS A 114 -5.84 -4.04 17.52
CA HIS A 114 -7.17 -3.85 16.95
C HIS A 114 -8.04 -5.10 17.03
N GLY A 115 -7.49 -6.26 17.42
CA GLY A 115 -8.23 -7.50 17.40
C GLY A 115 -8.64 -7.89 15.97
N ILE A 116 -7.80 -7.59 14.97
CA ILE A 116 -8.12 -7.82 13.56
C ILE A 116 -7.20 -8.88 12.99
N HIS A 117 -7.77 -10.00 12.55
CA HIS A 117 -7.03 -10.99 11.77
C HIS A 117 -6.97 -10.55 10.29
N LEU A 118 -5.77 -10.19 9.82
CA LEU A 118 -5.54 -9.78 8.44
C LEU A 118 -5.12 -10.94 7.54
N LEU A 119 -5.74 -10.99 6.35
CA LEU A 119 -5.28 -11.86 5.26
C LEU A 119 -3.91 -11.38 4.74
N TYR A 120 -3.01 -12.33 4.46
CA TYR A 120 -1.67 -12.06 3.94
C TYR A 120 -1.67 -11.10 2.73
N ASN A 121 -2.56 -11.33 1.76
CA ASN A 121 -2.66 -10.49 0.56
C ASN A 121 -3.05 -9.04 0.87
N LYS A 122 -3.86 -8.80 1.91
CA LYS A 122 -4.17 -7.43 2.35
C LYS A 122 -2.94 -6.79 2.98
N THR A 123 -2.22 -7.53 3.80
CA THR A 123 -0.99 -7.07 4.44
C THR A 123 0.04 -6.65 3.40
N TYR A 124 0.26 -7.49 2.38
CA TYR A 124 1.16 -7.18 1.27
C TYR A 124 0.77 -5.87 0.57
N ARG A 125 -0.50 -5.74 0.17
CA ARG A 125 -0.99 -4.53 -0.50
C ARG A 125 -0.95 -3.28 0.37
N SER A 126 -1.19 -3.42 1.68
CA SER A 126 -1.12 -2.31 2.63
C SER A 126 0.31 -1.84 2.83
N LYS A 127 1.26 -2.77 2.90
CA LYS A 127 2.69 -2.47 2.91
C LYS A 127 3.11 -1.75 1.63
N GLU A 128 2.70 -2.23 0.47
CA GLU A 128 3.01 -1.57 -0.82
C GLU A 128 2.47 -0.13 -0.87
N HIS A 129 1.23 0.08 -0.41
CA HIS A 129 0.65 1.42 -0.27
C HIS A 129 1.46 2.32 0.67
N ALA A 130 1.83 1.82 1.85
CA ALA A 130 2.63 2.56 2.82
C ALA A 130 4.01 2.95 2.27
N LEU A 131 4.70 2.01 1.60
CA LEU A 131 5.99 2.27 0.98
C LEU A 131 5.88 3.30 -0.15
N ASN A 132 4.85 3.21 -0.99
CA ASN A 132 4.62 4.18 -2.06
C ASN A 132 4.33 5.58 -1.52
N GLN A 133 3.69 5.70 -0.36
CA GLN A 133 3.48 7.00 0.29
C GLN A 133 4.77 7.61 0.84
N VAL A 134 5.66 6.79 1.42
CA VAL A 134 6.89 7.27 2.06
C VAL A 134 8.01 7.52 1.05
N PHE A 135 8.21 6.59 0.13
CA PHE A 135 9.33 6.59 -0.81
C PHE A 135 8.94 7.10 -2.21
N GLY A 136 7.65 7.32 -2.45
CA GLY A 136 7.12 7.53 -3.79
C GLY A 136 6.93 6.20 -4.51
N GLY A 137 6.40 6.26 -5.73
CA GLY A 137 6.27 5.07 -6.56
C GLY A 137 7.63 4.47 -6.92
N PRO A 138 7.63 3.31 -7.60
CA PRO A 138 8.86 2.68 -8.07
C PRO A 138 9.73 3.63 -8.89
N TRP A 139 9.10 4.52 -9.67
CA TRP A 139 9.80 5.49 -10.51
C TRP A 139 10.54 6.56 -9.70
N GLU A 140 9.83 7.21 -8.77
CA GLU A 140 10.37 8.23 -7.88
C GLU A 140 11.49 7.68 -6.99
N SER A 141 11.36 6.43 -6.56
CA SER A 141 12.41 5.73 -5.81
C SER A 141 13.67 5.49 -6.65
N LEU A 142 13.51 5.11 -7.93
CA LEU A 142 14.64 4.86 -8.84
C LEU A 142 15.37 6.15 -9.23
N GLN A 143 14.71 7.30 -9.24
CA GLN A 143 15.36 8.61 -9.49
C GLN A 143 16.42 8.96 -8.43
N ARG A 144 16.36 8.36 -7.23
CA ARG A 144 17.35 8.58 -6.15
C ARG A 144 18.59 7.71 -6.29
N LEU A 145 18.58 6.70 -7.18
CA LEU A 145 19.71 5.77 -7.35
C LEU A 145 21.03 6.44 -7.72
N PRO A 146 21.10 7.46 -8.61
CA PRO A 146 22.36 8.12 -8.93
C PRO A 146 23.04 8.73 -7.70
N SER A 147 22.27 9.39 -6.84
CA SER A 147 22.78 9.98 -5.59
C SER A 147 23.22 8.89 -4.60
N TYR A 148 22.46 7.80 -4.50
CA TYR A 148 22.84 6.65 -3.68
C TYR A 148 24.15 6.01 -4.16
N PHE A 149 24.30 5.79 -5.46
CA PHE A 149 25.51 5.21 -6.07
C PHE A 149 26.73 6.10 -5.86
N TYR A 150 26.57 7.41 -6.02
CA TYR A 150 27.62 8.38 -5.72
C TYR A 150 28.11 8.25 -4.27
N VAL A 151 27.20 8.25 -3.29
CA VAL A 151 27.57 8.08 -1.86
C VAL A 151 28.18 6.71 -1.60
N LEU A 152 27.69 5.66 -2.27
CA LEU A 152 28.19 4.30 -2.13
C LEU A 152 29.65 4.18 -2.57
N GLU A 153 30.02 4.80 -3.70
CA GLU A 153 31.41 4.87 -4.19
C GLU A 153 32.31 5.66 -3.24
N GLN A 154 31.83 6.79 -2.71
CA GLN A 154 32.59 7.60 -1.76
C GLN A 154 32.85 6.86 -0.44
N GLY A 155 31.85 6.12 0.07
CA GLY A 155 31.95 5.41 1.34
C GLY A 155 32.74 4.10 1.26
N ASN A 156 32.92 3.54 0.07
CA ASN A 156 33.53 2.22 -0.11
C ASN A 156 34.55 2.26 -1.26
N PRO A 157 35.81 2.65 -0.97
CA PRO A 157 36.89 2.64 -1.95
C PRO A 157 37.01 1.27 -2.63
N GLY A 158 37.03 1.25 -3.97
CA GLY A 158 37.06 0.02 -4.76
C GLY A 158 35.68 -0.55 -5.12
N ILE A 159 34.58 0.13 -4.78
CA ILE A 159 33.28 -0.11 -5.45
C ILE A 159 33.19 0.78 -6.69
N VAL A 160 32.75 0.19 -7.80
CA VAL A 160 32.43 0.88 -9.05
C VAL A 160 30.95 0.66 -9.33
N THR A 161 30.26 1.75 -9.64
CA THR A 161 28.85 1.72 -9.97
C THR A 161 28.59 2.24 -11.37
N LYS A 162 27.52 1.77 -12.01
CA LYS A 162 27.09 2.26 -13.33
C LYS A 162 25.58 2.22 -13.44
N ILE A 163 24.98 3.32 -13.89
CA ILE A 163 23.53 3.40 -14.13
C ILE A 163 23.28 3.53 -15.62
N LYS A 164 22.34 2.74 -16.14
CA LYS A 164 21.82 2.90 -17.49
C LYS A 164 20.39 3.41 -17.43
N ILE A 165 20.15 4.48 -18.16
CA ILE A 165 18.83 5.05 -18.44
C ILE A 165 18.46 4.85 -19.93
N ASP A 166 17.17 4.89 -20.23
CA ASP A 166 16.63 4.87 -21.60
C ASP A 166 16.48 6.27 -22.20
N SER A 167 15.93 6.36 -23.42
CA SER A 167 15.70 7.62 -24.14
C SER A 167 14.63 8.50 -23.51
N GLU A 168 13.78 7.94 -22.65
CA GLU A 168 12.74 8.66 -21.88
C GLU A 168 13.23 8.99 -20.46
N ASN A 169 14.55 8.92 -20.23
CA ASN A 169 15.19 9.12 -18.93
C ASN A 169 14.73 8.12 -17.86
N ARG A 170 14.29 6.92 -18.26
CA ARG A 170 13.88 5.84 -17.34
C ARG A 170 15.02 4.90 -17.01
N PHE A 171 15.13 4.54 -15.73
CA PHE A 171 16.06 3.51 -15.26
C PHE A 171 15.85 2.19 -16.01
N LYS A 172 16.94 1.63 -16.55
CA LYS A 172 16.99 0.29 -17.15
C LYS A 172 17.66 -0.71 -16.23
N TYR A 173 18.89 -0.41 -15.81
CA TYR A 173 19.65 -1.26 -14.89
C TYR A 173 20.75 -0.45 -14.20
N GLY A 174 21.18 -0.95 -13.05
CA GLY A 174 22.31 -0.45 -12.28
C GLY A 174 23.26 -1.59 -11.97
N ILE A 175 24.56 -1.36 -12.09
CA ILE A 175 25.62 -2.31 -11.75
C ILE A 175 26.37 -1.75 -10.55
N ILE A 176 26.64 -2.61 -9.58
CA ILE A 176 27.53 -2.36 -8.46
C ILE A 176 28.53 -3.51 -8.46
N ALA A 177 29.81 -3.22 -8.60
CA ALA A 177 30.86 -4.23 -8.65
C ALA A 177 32.10 -3.75 -7.89
N SER A 178 32.84 -4.69 -7.32
CA SER A 178 34.18 -4.37 -6.82
C SER A 178 35.13 -4.18 -8.01
N SER A 179 36.00 -3.18 -7.97
CA SER A 179 37.06 -2.94 -8.94
C SER A 179 37.93 -4.18 -9.13
N ASN A 180 38.20 -4.93 -8.05
CA ASN A 180 38.99 -6.17 -8.11
C ASN A 180 38.28 -7.26 -8.89
N LEU A 181 36.95 -7.35 -8.76
CA LEU A 181 36.14 -8.31 -9.50
C LEU A 181 36.10 -7.97 -11.00
N LEU A 182 35.99 -6.67 -11.34
CA LEU A 182 36.00 -6.20 -12.72
C LEU A 182 37.36 -6.44 -13.39
N LEU A 183 38.47 -6.16 -12.69
CA LEU A 183 39.82 -6.43 -13.18
C LEU A 183 40.05 -7.94 -13.37
N GLY A 184 39.59 -8.76 -12.44
CA GLY A 184 39.63 -10.22 -12.58
C GLY A 184 38.87 -10.71 -13.81
N TRP A 185 37.66 -10.21 -14.05
CA TRP A 185 36.86 -10.54 -15.24
C TRP A 185 37.52 -10.12 -16.56
N LEU A 186 38.07 -8.91 -16.63
CA LEU A 186 38.79 -8.43 -17.79
C LEU A 186 40.08 -9.22 -18.04
N SER A 187 40.80 -9.61 -16.99
CA SER A 187 42.00 -10.44 -17.12
C SER A 187 41.68 -11.87 -17.60
N ALA A 188 40.57 -12.46 -17.16
CA ALA A 188 40.13 -13.78 -17.58
C ALA A 188 39.55 -13.81 -19.01
N SER A 189 38.95 -12.72 -19.47
CA SER A 189 38.37 -12.61 -20.81
C SER A 189 39.37 -12.20 -21.91
N MET A 190 40.58 -11.76 -21.55
CA MET A 190 41.68 -11.48 -22.47
C MET A 190 42.68 -12.64 -22.63
N LEU A 191 42.44 -13.79 -22.00
CA LEU A 191 43.23 -14.99 -22.27
C LEU A 191 42.87 -15.53 -23.67
N PRO A 192 43.84 -15.69 -24.59
CA PRO A 192 43.58 -16.30 -25.88
C PRO A 192 43.21 -17.78 -25.67
N ILE A 193 42.18 -18.23 -26.40
CA ILE A 193 41.78 -19.64 -26.52
C ILE A 193 42.90 -20.41 -27.22
#